data_AF-A0A3M1YLF7-F1
#
_entry.id   AF-A0A3M1YLF7-F1
#
_cell.length_a   1.000
_cell.length_b   1.000
_cell.length_c   1.000
_cell.angle_alpha   90.00
_cell.angle_beta   90.00
_cell.angle_gamma   90.00
#
_symmetry.space_group_name_H-M   'P 1'
#
loop_
_entity.id
_entity.type
_entity.pdbx_description
1 polymer ?
#
loop_
_entity_poly.entity_id
_entity_poly.type
_entity_poly.pdbx_seq_one_letter_code
_entity_poly.pdbx_strand_id
1 'polypeptide(L)'
;MRFLKNLLFLFLLLTVSGLFAQDNIPQYTVRIGTFINPKPAEFEAIRSLGFIYTERQPDGYTGVLIGGYTSKNAAEDMARKLQSKGFLNPSVSLLPVKEGEPVTMIQLGVKKATEKFKWEKYLKMEQLYVVINNDQVKILTGIYPDIATAKAQLPAIRAMGFSDAFVKKVNSALLHEVTPFETWGEKRPLIPLVFREDSKRETHATPAASEIPEPFEKPQDRIKTQPEKETPPDLVPKGITTTAKPAAFERSFAPPRPTIRVKEKRNSVIELQKALKKQGTYSGSLDGYYGKGTAAAFEKAYSNHRQVRKYKILARFGRNMDASENSGQLADAIKSLWTSPETATQTLRMDNSPLAKAYRAYYMFQTLGPQDEVDNLMNAAIKEAFKDVKPTNMPRFDYTLDYKYTNLSQLLSHLRYIHEVSDPKTAVPCWMFQKHAYTAIEAFNLSGGSNIEIENCGGFWTWEEVATLYEIAKDLDTRASFDSKELNKSQARLNKMFLAPDPVSAEDLKALNQWQEKLWVGIDGWAFRDPLLEEIAEALRLSFFQTYVLLEDYFMDEGYKKDEAKGMALETLHALTAYHLARFTN
;
A
#
# COMPACT_ATOMS: atom_id res chain seq x y z
N MET A 1 55.87 60.56 3.70
CA MET A 1 55.05 60.21 4.89
C MET A 1 53.58 60.42 4.56
N ARG A 2 52.74 59.44 4.90
CA ARG A 2 51.28 59.55 5.14
C ARG A 2 50.51 60.52 4.23
N PHE A 3 50.16 60.16 2.99
CA PHE A 3 48.94 60.68 2.32
C PHE A 3 48.54 59.94 1.03
N LEU A 4 48.91 58.66 0.86
CA LEU A 4 48.54 57.88 -0.32
C LEU A 4 48.20 56.42 0.02
N LYS A 5 47.41 56.21 1.07
CA LYS A 5 46.87 54.88 1.46
C LYS A 5 45.34 54.80 1.54
N ASN A 6 44.62 55.91 1.30
CA ASN A 6 43.15 55.96 1.41
C ASN A 6 42.45 56.37 0.10
N LEU A 7 43.05 56.06 -1.06
CA LEU A 7 42.40 56.25 -2.36
C LEU A 7 42.37 54.94 -3.17
N LEU A 8 42.08 53.84 -2.48
CA LEU A 8 41.90 52.51 -3.08
C LEU A 8 40.63 51.83 -2.56
N PHE A 9 39.61 52.63 -2.24
CA PHE A 9 38.36 52.13 -1.66
C PHE A 9 37.08 52.74 -2.25
N LEU A 10 37.16 53.44 -3.39
CA LEU A 10 35.98 54.10 -3.94
C LEU A 10 35.96 54.19 -5.47
N PHE A 11 36.27 53.10 -6.18
CA PHE A 11 35.93 52.94 -7.61
C PHE A 11 35.93 51.46 -8.04
N LEU A 12 35.31 50.60 -7.22
CA LEU A 12 34.96 49.23 -7.59
C LEU A 12 33.49 48.97 -7.24
N LEU A 13 32.61 49.85 -7.73
CA LEU A 13 31.18 49.82 -7.46
C LEU A 13 30.45 50.17 -8.76
N LEU A 14 30.59 49.32 -9.80
CA LEU A 14 29.70 49.27 -10.98
C LEU A 14 30.23 48.25 -12.01
N THR A 15 30.20 46.96 -11.68
CA THR A 15 29.96 45.86 -12.63
C THR A 15 29.59 44.60 -11.83
N VAL A 16 28.48 44.66 -11.09
CA VAL A 16 27.72 43.44 -10.77
C VAL A 16 26.58 43.38 -11.78
N SER A 17 26.94 43.11 -13.04
CA SER A 17 26.00 42.47 -13.95
C SER A 17 25.90 41.05 -13.42
N GLY A 18 24.84 40.76 -12.67
CA GLY A 18 24.53 39.42 -12.22
C GLY A 18 24.60 38.49 -13.41
N LEU A 19 25.62 37.61 -13.42
CA LEU A 19 25.46 36.29 -13.99
C LEU A 19 24.33 35.65 -13.19
N PHE A 20 23.09 35.89 -13.63
CA PHE A 20 22.00 34.98 -13.33
C PHE A 20 22.53 33.63 -13.79
N ALA A 21 22.91 32.78 -12.84
CA ALA A 21 23.19 31.39 -13.08
C ALA A 21 21.92 30.82 -13.72
N GLN A 22 21.94 30.76 -15.04
CA GLN A 22 20.88 30.23 -15.87
C GLN A 22 20.53 28.85 -15.32
N ASP A 23 19.25 28.62 -15.03
CA ASP A 23 18.75 27.48 -14.28
C ASP A 23 19.34 26.16 -14.79
N ASN A 24 20.38 25.66 -14.11
CA ASN A 24 20.97 24.34 -14.34
C ASN A 24 20.05 23.25 -13.76
N ILE A 25 18.76 23.36 -14.03
CA ILE A 25 17.71 22.45 -13.59
C ILE A 25 17.29 21.64 -14.80
N PRO A 26 17.39 20.29 -14.75
CA PRO A 26 17.00 19.45 -15.89
C PRO A 26 15.52 19.67 -16.22
N GLN A 27 15.23 19.91 -17.49
CA GLN A 27 13.88 20.16 -18.01
C GLN A 27 13.40 19.02 -18.92
N TYR A 28 14.30 18.16 -19.37
CA TYR A 28 14.01 17.13 -20.36
C TYR A 28 14.52 15.76 -19.89
N THR A 29 13.87 14.70 -20.32
CA THR A 29 14.36 13.32 -20.22
C THR A 29 14.06 12.58 -21.53
N VAL A 30 14.62 11.39 -21.72
CA VAL A 30 14.34 10.56 -22.90
C VAL A 30 13.69 9.27 -22.46
N ARG A 31 12.46 9.04 -22.96
CA ARG A 31 11.77 7.77 -22.83
C ARG A 31 12.31 6.82 -23.88
N ILE A 32 12.92 5.73 -23.44
CA ILE A 32 13.43 4.65 -24.29
C ILE A 32 12.26 3.86 -24.89
N GLY A 33 11.23 3.62 -24.08
CA GLY A 33 10.02 2.91 -24.46
C GLY A 33 9.14 2.60 -23.26
N THR A 34 8.03 1.94 -23.53
CA THR A 34 7.06 1.48 -22.53
C THR A 34 7.03 -0.04 -22.57
N PHE A 35 7.27 -0.68 -21.42
CA PHE A 35 7.52 -2.13 -21.34
C PHE A 35 6.65 -2.78 -20.27
N ILE A 36 6.34 -4.06 -20.44
CA ILE A 36 5.71 -4.89 -19.41
C ILE A 36 6.81 -5.59 -18.63
N ASN A 37 6.97 -5.28 -17.34
CA ASN A 37 8.00 -5.85 -16.45
C ASN A 37 9.44 -5.77 -17.01
N PRO A 38 9.95 -4.57 -17.37
CA PRO A 38 11.30 -4.43 -17.91
C PRO A 38 12.36 -4.94 -16.93
N LYS A 39 13.34 -5.69 -17.43
CA LYS A 39 14.47 -6.15 -16.61
C LYS A 39 15.70 -5.28 -16.87
N PRO A 40 16.48 -4.88 -15.84
CA PRO A 40 17.68 -4.07 -16.05
C PRO A 40 18.64 -4.68 -17.08
N ALA A 41 18.79 -6.01 -17.07
CA ALA A 41 19.66 -6.74 -17.99
C ALA A 41 19.32 -6.50 -19.49
N GLU A 42 18.06 -6.20 -19.83
CA GLU A 42 17.62 -5.89 -21.20
C GLU A 42 18.18 -4.54 -21.69
N PHE A 43 18.66 -3.71 -20.77
CA PHE A 43 19.21 -2.37 -21.04
C PHE A 43 20.71 -2.27 -20.77
N GLU A 44 21.42 -3.38 -20.49
CA GLU A 44 22.87 -3.36 -20.21
C GLU A 44 23.67 -2.79 -21.39
N ALA A 45 23.23 -3.02 -22.63
CA ALA A 45 23.88 -2.51 -23.84
C ALA A 45 23.88 -0.96 -23.95
N ILE A 46 22.99 -0.29 -23.21
CA ILE A 46 22.88 1.17 -23.18
C ILE A 46 23.21 1.78 -21.82
N ARG A 47 23.59 0.95 -20.82
CA ARG A 47 23.95 1.40 -19.47
C ARG A 47 25.08 2.43 -19.45
N SER A 48 26.02 2.33 -20.37
CA SER A 48 27.14 3.28 -20.48
C SER A 48 26.74 4.62 -21.10
N LEU A 49 25.52 4.76 -21.64
CA LEU A 49 25.05 6.00 -22.25
C LEU A 49 24.51 7.00 -21.22
N GLY A 50 24.01 6.52 -20.08
CA GLY A 50 23.45 7.37 -19.04
C GLY A 50 22.71 6.57 -17.96
N PHE A 51 22.19 7.29 -16.97
CA PHE A 51 21.44 6.67 -15.88
C PHE A 51 20.05 6.28 -16.34
N ILE A 52 19.75 4.98 -16.25
CA ILE A 52 18.48 4.39 -16.67
C ILE A 52 17.60 4.21 -15.44
N TYR A 53 16.35 4.63 -15.56
CA TYR A 53 15.38 4.57 -14.47
C TYR A 53 13.98 4.31 -15.01
N THR A 54 13.07 3.98 -14.11
CA THR A 54 11.71 3.58 -14.44
C THR A 54 10.66 4.54 -13.91
N GLU A 55 9.56 4.67 -14.62
CA GLU A 55 8.37 5.40 -14.17
C GLU A 55 7.16 4.48 -14.34
N ARG A 56 6.40 4.26 -13.26
CA ARG A 56 5.19 3.46 -13.31
C ARG A 56 4.12 4.20 -14.12
N GLN A 57 3.50 3.50 -15.06
CA GLN A 57 2.34 4.00 -15.80
C GLN A 57 1.05 3.39 -15.21
N PRO A 58 -0.11 4.08 -15.33
CA PRO A 58 -1.38 3.66 -14.72
C PRO A 58 -1.93 2.29 -15.17
N ASP A 59 -1.43 1.75 -16.27
CA ASP A 59 -1.92 0.57 -17.00
C ASP A 59 -1.05 -0.69 -16.78
N GLY A 60 -0.17 -0.69 -15.78
CA GLY A 60 0.74 -1.80 -15.48
C GLY A 60 1.96 -1.87 -16.39
N TYR A 61 2.09 -0.92 -17.32
CA TYR A 61 3.32 -0.73 -18.07
C TYR A 61 4.31 0.12 -17.27
N THR A 62 5.57 -0.02 -17.62
CA THR A 62 6.67 0.74 -17.04
C THR A 62 7.34 1.53 -18.15
N GLY A 63 7.32 2.85 -18.03
CA GLY A 63 8.16 3.70 -18.86
C GLY A 63 9.60 3.51 -18.44
N VAL A 64 10.48 3.18 -19.39
CA VAL A 64 11.93 3.15 -19.13
C VAL A 64 12.52 4.41 -19.72
N LEU A 65 13.21 5.19 -18.89
CA LEU A 65 13.75 6.50 -19.22
C LEU A 65 15.26 6.53 -19.01
N ILE A 66 15.93 7.48 -19.66
CA ILE A 66 17.37 7.69 -19.51
C ILE A 66 17.75 9.17 -19.45
N GLY A 67 18.52 9.51 -18.41
CA GLY A 67 19.09 10.83 -18.24
C GLY A 67 18.11 11.89 -17.73
N GLY A 68 18.62 13.11 -17.60
CA GLY A 68 17.86 14.31 -17.25
C GLY A 68 18.64 15.51 -17.73
N TYR A 69 18.14 16.24 -18.73
CA TYR A 69 18.90 17.20 -19.53
C TYR A 69 18.39 18.62 -19.33
N THR A 70 19.29 19.59 -19.24
CA THR A 70 18.93 21.02 -19.20
C THR A 70 18.58 21.55 -20.59
N SER A 71 19.01 20.87 -21.67
CA SER A 71 18.78 21.25 -23.06
C SER A 71 18.02 20.18 -23.83
N LYS A 72 17.03 20.61 -24.62
CA LYS A 72 16.29 19.73 -25.54
C LYS A 72 17.21 19.04 -26.55
N ASN A 73 18.20 19.77 -27.09
CA ASN A 73 19.14 19.24 -28.08
C ASN A 73 19.94 18.06 -27.52
N ALA A 74 20.35 18.14 -26.25
CA ALA A 74 21.07 17.04 -25.59
C ALA A 74 20.19 15.79 -25.41
N ALA A 75 18.90 15.98 -25.12
CA ALA A 75 17.93 14.89 -25.06
C ALA A 75 17.67 14.28 -26.45
N GLU A 76 17.55 15.10 -27.50
CA GLU A 76 17.38 14.64 -28.88
C GLU A 76 18.61 13.88 -29.39
N ASP A 77 19.83 14.32 -29.03
CA ASP A 77 21.07 13.59 -29.31
C ASP A 77 21.07 12.20 -28.64
N MET A 78 20.60 12.11 -27.40
CA MET A 78 20.45 10.82 -26.73
C MET A 78 19.42 9.93 -27.41
N ALA A 79 18.28 10.47 -27.82
CA ALA A 79 17.27 9.72 -28.57
C ALA A 79 17.84 9.13 -29.88
N ARG A 80 18.64 9.91 -30.64
CA ARG A 80 19.35 9.42 -31.83
C ARG A 80 20.34 8.29 -31.51
N LYS A 81 21.07 8.39 -30.40
CA LYS A 81 21.98 7.32 -29.93
C LYS A 81 21.20 6.04 -29.62
N LEU A 82 20.05 6.13 -28.96
CA LEU A 82 19.20 4.97 -28.66
C LEU A 82 18.63 4.32 -29.94
N GLN A 83 18.21 5.12 -30.93
CA GLN A 83 17.78 4.59 -32.24
C GLN A 83 18.89 3.78 -32.91
N SER A 84 20.13 4.28 -32.90
CA SER A 84 21.29 3.56 -33.44
C SER A 84 21.60 2.25 -32.70
N LYS A 85 21.06 2.06 -31.49
CA LYS A 85 21.18 0.86 -30.66
C LYS A 85 19.99 -0.09 -30.81
N GLY A 86 19.06 0.19 -31.72
CA GLY A 86 17.93 -0.68 -32.04
C GLY A 86 16.65 -0.42 -31.24
N PHE A 87 16.59 0.65 -30.45
CA PHE A 87 15.36 1.03 -29.75
C PHE A 87 14.39 1.74 -30.69
N LEU A 88 13.16 1.24 -30.75
CA LEU A 88 12.12 1.76 -31.63
C LEU A 88 11.49 3.00 -31.00
N ASN A 89 11.62 4.14 -31.69
CA ASN A 89 10.96 5.42 -31.35
C ASN A 89 11.23 5.99 -29.94
N PRO A 90 12.49 6.17 -29.50
CA PRO A 90 12.77 6.92 -28.29
C PRO A 90 12.29 8.37 -28.42
N SER A 91 11.67 8.90 -27.37
CA SER A 91 11.03 10.22 -27.38
C SER A 91 11.53 11.11 -26.26
N VAL A 92 11.65 12.41 -26.55
CA VAL A 92 12.01 13.42 -25.55
C VAL A 92 10.75 13.82 -24.79
N SER A 93 10.82 13.83 -23.46
CA SER A 93 9.72 14.21 -22.56
C SER A 93 10.14 15.38 -21.67
N LEU A 94 9.19 16.23 -21.28
CA LEU A 94 9.41 17.32 -20.33
C LEU A 94 9.28 16.82 -18.89
N LEU A 95 10.14 17.33 -18.01
CA LEU A 95 10.02 17.12 -16.58
C LEU A 95 9.09 18.18 -15.97
N PRO A 96 8.17 17.83 -15.06
CA PRO A 96 7.18 18.75 -14.49
C PRO A 96 7.78 19.65 -13.39
N VAL A 97 8.90 20.31 -13.68
CA VAL A 97 9.69 21.09 -12.70
C VAL A 97 8.87 22.19 -12.02
N LYS A 98 7.90 22.77 -12.73
CA LYS A 98 7.04 23.83 -12.21
C LYS A 98 6.04 23.36 -11.16
N GLU A 99 5.69 22.07 -11.16
CA GLU A 99 4.73 21.47 -10.23
C GLU A 99 5.40 20.96 -8.94
N GLY A 100 6.74 20.91 -8.93
CA GLY A 100 7.48 20.40 -7.80
C GLY A 100 7.79 21.45 -6.74
N GLU A 101 7.78 21.01 -5.49
CA GLU A 101 8.00 21.82 -4.30
C GLU A 101 9.41 21.58 -3.72
N PRO A 102 10.02 22.56 -3.04
CA PRO A 102 11.32 22.38 -2.43
C PRO A 102 11.25 21.50 -1.17
N VAL A 103 11.79 20.29 -1.24
CA VAL A 103 11.91 19.35 -0.11
C VAL A 103 13.32 19.32 0.46
N THR A 104 13.44 19.17 1.78
CA THR A 104 14.74 19.13 2.48
C THR A 104 15.25 17.71 2.59
N MET A 105 16.46 17.44 2.09
CA MET A 105 17.06 16.10 2.05
C MET A 105 18.54 16.13 2.38
N ILE A 106 19.14 14.96 2.58
CA ILE A 106 20.60 14.81 2.78
C ILE A 106 21.20 14.18 1.53
N GLN A 107 22.12 14.89 0.88
CA GLN A 107 22.86 14.37 -0.27
C GLN A 107 24.05 13.54 0.24
N LEU A 108 24.14 12.29 -0.23
CA LEU A 108 25.18 11.32 0.15
C LEU A 108 26.39 11.34 -0.78
N GLY A 109 26.22 11.80 -2.01
CA GLY A 109 27.30 11.89 -2.99
C GLY A 109 26.81 12.20 -4.40
N VAL A 110 27.76 12.33 -5.32
CA VAL A 110 27.52 12.55 -6.75
C VAL A 110 28.33 11.52 -7.54
N LYS A 111 27.75 10.99 -8.60
CA LYS A 111 28.36 10.02 -9.52
C LYS A 111 28.11 10.44 -10.96
N LYS A 112 28.95 9.98 -11.88
CA LYS A 112 28.70 10.18 -13.31
C LYS A 112 27.59 9.23 -13.78
N ALA A 113 26.67 9.74 -14.59
CA ALA A 113 25.54 8.98 -15.12
C ALA A 113 25.95 7.78 -15.98
N THR A 114 27.14 7.82 -16.57
CA THR A 114 27.70 6.77 -17.44
C THR A 114 28.54 5.72 -16.70
N GLU A 115 28.82 5.92 -15.41
CA GLU A 115 29.62 4.99 -14.61
C GLU A 115 28.74 3.87 -14.04
N LYS A 116 29.33 2.69 -13.82
CA LYS A 116 28.67 1.63 -13.05
C LYS A 116 28.61 2.05 -11.57
N PHE A 117 27.40 2.17 -11.05
CA PHE A 117 27.15 2.51 -9.64
C PHE A 117 27.46 1.28 -8.79
N LYS A 118 28.21 1.48 -7.71
CA LYS A 118 28.40 0.50 -6.63
C LYS A 118 27.38 0.83 -5.56
N TRP A 119 26.20 0.23 -5.62
CA TRP A 119 25.08 0.58 -4.75
C TRP A 119 25.28 0.07 -3.32
N GLU A 120 26.16 -0.89 -3.08
CA GLU A 120 26.34 -1.55 -1.78
C GLU A 120 26.63 -0.56 -0.64
N LYS A 121 27.38 0.51 -0.93
CA LYS A 121 27.64 1.58 0.05
C LYS A 121 26.35 2.32 0.43
N TYR A 122 25.51 2.63 -0.56
CA TYR A 122 24.30 3.46 -0.43
C TYR A 122 23.12 2.67 0.13
N LEU A 123 23.01 1.38 -0.20
CA LEU A 123 21.92 0.48 0.22
C LEU A 123 21.86 0.22 1.74
N LYS A 124 22.78 0.78 2.52
CA LYS A 124 22.70 0.85 3.98
C LYS A 124 21.64 1.84 4.48
N MET A 125 21.16 2.74 3.60
CA MET A 125 20.12 3.72 3.90
C MET A 125 18.74 3.13 3.58
N GLU A 126 17.73 3.45 4.40
CA GLU A 126 16.38 2.87 4.28
C GLU A 126 15.65 3.28 3.00
N GLN A 127 15.74 4.57 2.64
CA GLN A 127 15.14 5.17 1.45
C GLN A 127 16.16 6.00 0.68
N LEU A 128 16.33 5.70 -0.60
CA LEU A 128 17.27 6.38 -1.49
C LEU A 128 16.53 7.04 -2.65
N TYR A 129 16.99 8.23 -2.99
CA TYR A 129 16.49 8.99 -4.13
C TYR A 129 17.65 9.42 -5.01
N VAL A 130 17.39 9.63 -6.29
CA VAL A 130 18.34 10.22 -7.23
C VAL A 130 17.76 11.43 -7.92
N VAL A 131 18.65 12.39 -8.21
CA VAL A 131 18.38 13.50 -9.13
C VAL A 131 19.40 13.42 -10.26
N ILE A 132 18.92 13.33 -11.48
CA ILE A 132 19.75 13.18 -12.68
C ILE A 132 19.83 14.54 -13.38
N ASN A 133 21.05 15.04 -13.58
CA ASN A 133 21.28 16.34 -14.19
C ASN A 133 22.51 16.26 -15.09
N ASN A 134 22.25 16.24 -16.39
CA ASN A 134 23.18 15.98 -17.48
C ASN A 134 23.99 14.71 -17.22
N ASP A 135 25.28 14.86 -16.96
CA ASP A 135 26.22 13.77 -16.71
C ASP A 135 26.31 13.39 -15.23
N GLN A 136 25.55 14.02 -14.33
CA GLN A 136 25.62 13.82 -12.89
C GLN A 136 24.36 13.16 -12.33
N VAL A 137 24.55 12.21 -11.42
CA VAL A 137 23.52 11.64 -10.58
C VAL A 137 23.84 11.98 -9.14
N LYS A 138 22.97 12.75 -8.51
CA LYS A 138 23.05 13.07 -7.08
C LYS A 138 22.25 12.01 -6.33
N ILE A 139 22.88 11.39 -5.33
CA ILE A 139 22.25 10.36 -4.50
C ILE A 139 21.85 11.00 -3.17
N LEU A 140 20.59 10.86 -2.78
CA LEU A 140 20.00 11.49 -1.60
C LEU A 140 19.28 10.49 -0.72
N THR A 141 19.06 10.87 0.54
CA THR A 141 18.31 10.09 1.53
C THR A 141 17.52 11.02 2.45
N GLY A 142 16.39 10.50 2.94
CA GLY A 142 15.51 11.15 3.91
C GLY A 142 14.78 12.38 3.36
N ILE A 143 13.49 12.47 3.66
CA ILE A 143 12.69 13.68 3.44
C ILE A 143 12.41 14.28 4.81
N TYR A 144 12.94 15.48 5.06
CA TYR A 144 12.87 16.14 6.36
C TYR A 144 11.96 17.38 6.29
N PRO A 145 11.23 17.68 7.38
CA PRO A 145 10.36 18.86 7.44
C PRO A 145 11.14 20.17 7.32
N ASP A 146 12.40 20.20 7.79
CA ASP A 146 13.23 21.39 7.80
C ASP A 146 14.74 21.07 7.84
N ILE A 147 15.56 22.10 7.66
CA ILE A 147 17.02 22.01 7.62
C ILE A 147 17.61 21.60 8.97
N ALA A 148 17.04 22.04 10.10
CA ALA A 148 17.56 21.71 11.43
C ALA A 148 17.37 20.21 11.72
N THR A 149 16.20 19.67 11.43
CA THR A 149 15.90 18.23 11.55
C THR A 149 16.84 17.39 10.66
N ALA A 150 17.08 17.82 9.42
CA ALA A 150 18.05 17.14 8.54
C ALA A 150 19.49 17.25 9.06
N LYS A 151 19.91 18.41 9.56
CA LYS A 151 21.26 18.62 10.11
C LYS A 151 21.52 17.73 11.33
N ALA A 152 20.52 17.49 12.17
CA ALA A 152 20.64 16.61 13.33
C ALA A 152 21.01 15.16 12.95
N GLN A 153 20.71 14.72 11.73
CA GLN A 153 21.04 13.37 11.24
C GLN A 153 22.43 13.25 10.62
N LEU A 154 23.08 14.37 10.29
CA LEU A 154 24.40 14.37 9.63
C LEU A 154 25.50 13.63 10.42
N PRO A 155 25.62 13.76 11.76
CA PRO A 155 26.65 13.03 12.50
C PRO A 155 26.54 11.51 12.34
N ALA A 156 25.32 10.97 12.44
CA ALA A 156 25.05 9.55 12.25
C ALA A 156 25.35 9.09 10.82
N ILE A 157 24.91 9.85 9.82
CA ILE A 157 25.15 9.55 8.39
C ILE A 157 26.64 9.59 8.04
N ARG A 158 27.38 10.56 8.60
CA ARG A 158 28.83 10.66 8.41
C ARG A 158 29.56 9.50 9.07
N ALA A 159 29.14 9.09 10.27
CA ALA A 159 29.68 7.91 10.97
C ALA A 159 29.46 6.61 10.18
N MET A 160 28.41 6.53 9.34
CA MET A 160 28.17 5.39 8.44
C MET A 160 29.05 5.37 7.18
N GLY A 161 29.97 6.32 7.03
CA GLY A 161 30.93 6.38 5.93
C GLY A 161 30.58 7.35 4.79
N PHE A 162 29.61 8.23 5.01
CA PHE A 162 29.29 9.35 4.11
C PHE A 162 29.81 10.67 4.68
N SER A 163 31.13 10.77 4.86
CA SER A 163 31.80 11.94 5.47
C SER A 163 31.41 13.27 4.86
N ASP A 164 31.18 13.28 3.55
CA ASP A 164 30.87 14.49 2.78
C ASP A 164 29.37 14.77 2.67
N ALA A 165 28.53 14.04 3.41
CA ALA A 165 27.08 14.25 3.38
C ALA A 165 26.72 15.66 3.89
N PHE A 166 25.75 16.28 3.20
CA PHE A 166 25.24 17.61 3.55
C PHE A 166 23.76 17.77 3.24
N VAL A 167 23.11 18.70 3.94
CA VAL A 167 21.69 19.01 3.77
C VAL A 167 21.49 19.92 2.56
N LYS A 168 20.48 19.64 1.74
CA LYS A 168 20.11 20.45 0.58
C LYS A 168 18.60 20.47 0.37
N LYS A 169 18.09 21.56 -0.21
CA LYS A 169 16.73 21.62 -0.77
C LYS A 169 16.73 21.17 -2.22
N VAL A 170 15.77 20.32 -2.58
CA VAL A 170 15.62 19.74 -3.91
C VAL A 170 14.18 19.88 -4.35
N ASN A 171 13.94 20.18 -5.63
CA ASN A 171 12.61 20.21 -6.20
C ASN A 171 12.05 18.78 -6.29
N SER A 172 10.88 18.53 -5.70
CA SER A 172 10.28 17.20 -5.60
C SER A 172 9.97 16.55 -6.95
N ALA A 173 9.69 17.34 -8.00
CA ALA A 173 9.42 16.83 -9.35
C ALA A 173 10.65 16.21 -10.03
N LEU A 174 11.85 16.39 -9.45
CA LEU A 174 13.10 15.83 -9.95
C LEU A 174 13.56 14.60 -9.16
N LEU A 175 12.85 14.23 -8.10
CA LEU A 175 13.19 13.11 -7.26
C LEU A 175 12.70 11.82 -7.87
N HIS A 176 13.64 10.92 -8.14
CA HIS A 176 13.33 9.55 -8.49
C HIS A 176 13.69 8.61 -7.34
N GLU A 177 12.72 7.82 -6.86
CA GLU A 177 12.98 6.81 -5.84
C GLU A 177 13.78 5.64 -6.44
N VAL A 178 14.85 5.23 -5.75
CA VAL A 178 15.68 4.11 -6.20
C VAL A 178 14.98 2.79 -5.89
N THR A 179 14.63 2.04 -6.93
CA THR A 179 14.00 0.70 -6.83
C THR A 179 15.02 -0.39 -7.20
N PRO A 180 14.67 -1.70 -7.07
CA PRO A 180 15.53 -2.79 -7.52
C PRO A 180 15.93 -2.72 -9.01
N PHE A 181 15.16 -2.00 -9.84
CA PHE A 181 15.51 -1.80 -11.24
C PHE A 181 16.78 -0.94 -11.36
N GLU A 182 16.82 0.22 -10.71
CA GLU A 182 17.96 1.16 -10.77
C GLU A 182 19.21 0.60 -10.11
N THR A 183 19.05 -0.31 -9.14
CA THR A 183 20.17 -0.99 -8.48
C THR A 183 20.74 -2.15 -9.30
N TRP A 184 20.19 -2.44 -10.48
CA TRP A 184 20.61 -3.57 -11.32
C TRP A 184 20.57 -4.92 -10.58
N GLY A 185 19.66 -5.06 -9.61
CA GLY A 185 19.55 -6.26 -8.78
C GLY A 185 20.61 -6.38 -7.67
N GLU A 186 21.39 -5.35 -7.40
CA GLU A 186 22.29 -5.32 -6.23
C GLU A 186 21.47 -5.45 -4.93
N LYS A 187 21.87 -6.41 -4.10
CA LYS A 187 21.17 -6.74 -2.85
C LYS A 187 21.61 -5.82 -1.73
N ARG A 188 20.66 -5.39 -0.89
CA ARG A 188 20.96 -4.65 0.33
C ARG A 188 21.88 -5.50 1.23
N PRO A 189 22.96 -4.92 1.79
CA PRO A 189 23.77 -5.64 2.76
C PRO A 189 22.91 -6.02 3.97
N LEU A 190 23.03 -7.27 4.44
CA LEU A 190 22.36 -7.72 5.66
C LEU A 190 22.84 -6.84 6.82
N ILE A 191 21.92 -6.11 7.47
CA ILE A 191 22.24 -5.33 8.68
C ILE A 191 22.80 -6.32 9.71
N PRO A 192 24.04 -6.13 10.23
CA PRO A 192 24.55 -6.96 11.31
C PRO A 192 23.66 -6.73 12.54
N LEU A 193 23.00 -7.79 13.01
CA LEU A 193 22.37 -7.81 14.32
C LEU A 193 23.49 -7.66 15.37
N VAL A 194 23.76 -6.44 15.82
CA VAL A 194 24.58 -6.22 17.00
C VAL A 194 23.71 -6.58 18.21
N PHE A 195 23.80 -7.83 18.65
CA PHE A 195 23.25 -8.24 19.93
C PHE A 195 24.09 -7.56 21.02
N ARG A 196 23.52 -6.57 21.71
CA ARG A 196 24.01 -6.19 23.03
C ARG A 196 23.74 -7.38 23.96
N GLU A 197 24.81 -8.01 24.44
CA GLU A 197 24.74 -8.99 25.50
C GLU A 197 24.39 -8.29 26.82
N ASP A 198 23.14 -8.44 27.25
CA ASP A 198 22.74 -8.12 28.62
C ASP A 198 23.04 -9.35 29.50
N SER A 199 23.99 -9.22 30.40
CA SER A 199 24.23 -10.17 31.50
C SER A 199 24.51 -9.44 32.81
N LYS A 200 23.40 -9.04 33.45
CA LYS A 200 23.07 -8.99 34.88
C LYS A 200 24.10 -8.53 35.95
N ARG A 201 23.51 -7.66 36.80
CA ARG A 201 23.57 -7.58 38.27
C ARG A 201 24.71 -6.79 38.94
N GLU A 202 24.23 -5.75 39.62
CA GLU A 202 24.53 -5.34 41.00
C GLU A 202 26.00 -5.22 41.41
N THR A 203 26.36 -3.97 41.68
CA THR A 203 27.56 -3.49 42.34
C THR A 203 27.84 -4.19 43.67
N HIS A 204 29.03 -4.77 43.79
CA HIS A 204 29.74 -4.93 45.07
C HIS A 204 31.11 -4.26 44.96
N ALA A 205 31.37 -3.33 45.87
CA ALA A 205 32.66 -2.69 46.05
C ALA A 205 33.07 -2.81 47.52
N THR A 206 34.32 -3.20 47.79
CA THR A 206 35.27 -2.73 48.86
C THR A 206 36.50 -3.67 48.93
N PRO A 207 37.64 -3.37 49.62
CA PRO A 207 37.85 -2.37 50.69
C PRO A 207 39.17 -1.54 50.69
N ALA A 208 39.14 -0.35 51.31
CA ALA A 208 39.86 -0.05 52.57
C ALA A 208 39.57 1.38 53.09
N ALA A 209 39.31 1.45 54.41
CA ALA A 209 39.42 2.52 55.44
C ALA A 209 39.79 3.96 55.01
N SER A 210 39.23 5.04 55.56
CA SER A 210 38.72 5.38 56.92
C SER A 210 37.57 6.40 56.75
N GLU A 211 36.59 6.59 57.63
CA GLU A 211 36.62 6.85 59.07
C GLU A 211 35.18 6.70 59.63
N ILE A 212 35.06 6.23 60.87
CA ILE A 212 33.84 6.02 61.68
C ILE A 212 33.93 6.97 62.90
N PRO A 213 32.98 7.08 63.86
CA PRO A 213 31.51 6.84 63.96
C PRO A 213 30.80 8.10 64.59
N GLU A 214 29.48 8.21 64.81
CA GLU A 214 28.58 7.51 65.75
C GLU A 214 27.13 8.11 65.66
N PRO A 215 26.08 7.62 66.36
CA PRO A 215 24.79 7.23 65.75
C PRO A 215 23.52 7.90 66.37
N PHE A 216 22.35 7.47 65.87
CA PHE A 216 21.06 7.19 66.57
C PHE A 216 19.75 7.82 66.03
N GLU A 217 18.74 6.94 65.99
CA GLU A 217 17.31 7.11 66.36
C GLU A 217 16.24 7.76 65.45
N LYS A 218 15.10 7.05 65.36
CA LYS A 218 13.77 7.48 64.86
C LYS A 218 13.02 8.21 66.01
N PRO A 219 11.69 8.49 65.92
CA PRO A 219 10.83 9.27 65.00
C PRO A 219 10.08 10.42 65.76
N GLN A 220 9.25 11.26 65.10
CA GLN A 220 7.93 11.81 65.54
C GLN A 220 7.59 13.25 65.08
N ASP A 221 6.27 13.45 64.87
CA ASP A 221 5.47 14.68 65.02
C ASP A 221 5.75 15.86 64.06
N ARG A 222 4.79 16.66 63.55
CA ARG A 222 3.44 17.00 64.02
C ARG A 222 2.65 17.75 62.91
N ILE A 223 1.34 17.58 62.92
CA ILE A 223 0.33 18.36 62.17
C ILE A 223 0.21 19.78 62.75
N LYS A 224 -0.07 20.79 61.91
CA LYS A 224 -0.95 21.94 62.25
C LYS A 224 -1.74 22.43 61.02
N THR A 225 -2.97 22.84 61.28
CA THR A 225 -4.14 22.86 60.40
C THR A 225 -4.74 24.27 60.27
N GLN A 226 -5.26 24.60 59.07
CA GLN A 226 -6.46 25.42 58.71
C GLN A 226 -6.57 26.90 59.16
N PRO A 227 -7.61 27.72 58.74
CA PRO A 227 -8.85 27.48 57.93
C PRO A 227 -9.09 28.55 56.78
N GLU A 228 -9.76 28.29 55.64
CA GLU A 228 -11.21 28.08 55.30
C GLU A 228 -11.91 29.31 54.66
N LYS A 229 -12.52 29.12 53.47
CA LYS A 229 -13.94 29.44 53.21
C LYS A 229 -14.45 28.84 51.88
N GLU A 230 -15.51 28.04 52.02
CA GLU A 230 -16.41 27.45 51.01
C GLU A 230 -17.26 28.55 50.32
N THR A 231 -18.00 28.39 49.21
CA THR A 231 -18.88 27.30 48.72
C THR A 231 -19.26 27.55 47.21
N PRO A 232 -20.18 26.83 46.50
CA PRO A 232 -19.88 25.84 45.45
C PRO A 232 -20.64 26.07 44.08
N PRO A 233 -20.97 25.03 43.27
CA PRO A 233 -20.38 24.72 41.97
C PRO A 233 -21.24 25.14 40.76
N ASP A 234 -20.63 25.26 39.58
CA ASP A 234 -21.38 25.23 38.32
C ASP A 234 -20.72 24.34 37.27
N LEU A 235 -21.58 23.60 36.57
CA LEU A 235 -21.27 22.40 35.81
C LEU A 235 -20.54 22.71 34.49
N VAL A 236 -19.49 21.93 34.24
CA VAL A 236 -18.73 21.84 33.00
C VAL A 236 -19.56 21.11 31.93
N PRO A 237 -19.48 21.54 30.66
CA PRO A 237 -18.97 20.63 29.63
C PRO A 237 -17.73 21.23 28.95
N LYS A 238 -16.59 20.55 29.07
CA LYS A 238 -15.33 20.89 28.39
C LYS A 238 -15.49 20.43 26.95
N GLY A 239 -15.57 21.39 26.04
CA GLY A 239 -15.43 21.16 24.61
C GLY A 239 -14.08 20.50 24.31
N ILE A 240 -14.15 19.36 23.64
CA ILE A 240 -13.01 18.74 22.97
C ILE A 240 -12.86 19.48 21.64
N THR A 241 -11.88 20.38 21.55
CA THR A 241 -11.46 20.94 20.27
C THR A 241 -10.52 19.93 19.61
N THR A 242 -11.08 19.02 18.83
CA THR A 242 -10.33 18.17 17.88
C THR A 242 -9.93 19.00 16.67
N THR A 243 -8.67 19.45 16.63
CA THR A 243 -8.01 19.78 15.36
C THR A 243 -7.15 18.61 14.93
N ALA A 244 -7.81 17.55 14.45
CA ALA A 244 -7.16 16.49 13.68
C ALA A 244 -7.17 16.91 12.20
N LYS A 245 -6.00 17.28 11.69
CA LYS A 245 -5.75 17.45 10.26
C LYS A 245 -5.87 16.06 9.60
N PRO A 246 -6.74 15.85 8.60
CA PRO A 246 -6.84 14.54 7.95
C PRO A 246 -5.60 14.31 7.08
N ALA A 247 -4.78 13.33 7.45
CA ALA A 247 -3.81 12.74 6.54
C ALA A 247 -4.60 11.89 5.52
N ALA A 248 -4.65 12.34 4.27
CA ALA A 248 -5.15 11.53 3.17
C ALA A 248 -4.18 10.36 2.94
N PHE A 249 -4.59 9.15 3.36
CA PHE A 249 -3.90 7.91 3.08
C PHE A 249 -4.48 7.36 1.77
N GLU A 250 -3.83 7.60 0.63
CA GLU A 250 -4.17 6.90 -0.60
C GLU A 250 -3.74 5.43 -0.47
N ARG A 251 -4.70 4.53 -0.19
CA ARG A 251 -4.42 3.09 -0.02
C ARG A 251 -4.13 2.43 -1.38
N SER A 252 -3.00 1.75 -1.48
CA SER A 252 -2.68 0.84 -2.58
C SER A 252 -3.63 -0.36 -2.61
N PHE A 253 -4.13 -0.74 -3.78
CA PHE A 253 -4.97 -1.93 -3.99
C PHE A 253 -4.19 -3.25 -4.12
N ALA A 254 -2.87 -3.19 -3.98
CA ALA A 254 -2.01 -4.36 -3.87
C ALA A 254 -1.36 -4.35 -2.47
N PRO A 255 -1.80 -5.21 -1.53
CA PRO A 255 -1.13 -5.34 -0.25
C PRO A 255 0.30 -5.84 -0.49
N PRO A 256 1.31 -5.24 0.15
CA PRO A 256 2.66 -5.79 0.10
C PRO A 256 2.61 -7.23 0.62
N ARG A 257 3.34 -8.13 -0.04
CA ARG A 257 3.47 -9.50 0.46
C ARG A 257 4.26 -9.45 1.78
N PRO A 258 3.71 -9.96 2.89
CA PRO A 258 4.32 -9.80 4.20
C PRO A 258 5.58 -10.65 4.35
N THR A 259 6.45 -10.25 5.26
CA THR A 259 7.60 -11.08 5.65
C THR A 259 7.16 -12.06 6.72
N ILE A 260 7.34 -13.36 6.46
CA ILE A 260 6.90 -14.39 7.40
C ILE A 260 7.73 -14.36 8.69
N ARG A 261 7.07 -14.19 9.84
CA ARG A 261 7.73 -14.22 11.15
C ARG A 261 8.16 -15.65 11.52
N VAL A 262 9.42 -15.97 11.24
CA VAL A 262 9.99 -17.32 11.41
C VAL A 262 9.98 -17.85 12.85
N LYS A 263 9.90 -16.95 13.85
CA LYS A 263 9.86 -17.31 15.28
C LYS A 263 8.44 -17.51 15.80
N GLU A 264 7.43 -17.30 14.97
CA GLU A 264 6.04 -17.52 15.36
C GLU A 264 5.64 -18.96 15.11
N LYS A 265 5.27 -19.66 16.18
CA LYS A 265 4.71 -21.02 16.09
C LYS A 265 3.24 -20.95 15.70
N ARG A 266 2.82 -21.67 14.65
CA ARG A 266 1.43 -21.65 14.14
C ARG A 266 0.97 -23.01 13.66
N ASN A 267 -0.34 -23.24 13.73
CA ASN A 267 -0.94 -24.48 13.22
C ASN A 267 -0.93 -24.53 11.68
N SER A 268 -1.14 -23.40 11.02
CA SER A 268 -1.02 -23.24 9.56
C SER A 268 0.32 -23.77 9.04
N VAL A 269 1.41 -23.46 9.74
CA VAL A 269 2.76 -23.94 9.43
C VAL A 269 2.89 -25.45 9.67
N ILE A 270 2.31 -25.99 10.75
CA ILE A 270 2.32 -27.44 11.01
C ILE A 270 1.64 -28.18 9.85
N GLU A 271 0.47 -27.72 9.41
CA GLU A 271 -0.26 -28.32 8.30
C GLU A 271 0.51 -28.20 6.97
N LEU A 272 1.16 -27.06 6.72
CA LEU A 272 2.05 -26.91 5.58
C LEU A 272 3.23 -27.89 5.66
N GLN A 273 3.91 -28.00 6.80
CA GLN A 273 5.02 -28.92 7.00
C GLN A 273 4.60 -30.38 6.80
N LYS A 274 3.39 -30.77 7.23
CA LYS A 274 2.81 -32.10 6.94
C LYS A 274 2.69 -32.34 5.44
N ALA A 275 2.14 -31.37 4.70
CA ALA A 275 1.99 -31.47 3.24
C ALA A 275 3.36 -31.59 2.54
N LEU A 276 4.33 -30.76 2.93
CA LEU A 276 5.69 -30.80 2.38
C LEU A 276 6.43 -32.11 2.68
N LYS A 277 6.19 -32.67 3.87
CA LYS A 277 6.79 -33.95 4.28
C LYS A 277 6.19 -35.10 3.48
N LYS A 278 4.88 -35.09 3.22
CA LYS A 278 4.21 -36.06 2.34
C LYS A 278 4.80 -36.04 0.93
N GLN A 279 5.12 -34.86 0.42
CA GLN A 279 5.78 -34.70 -0.89
C GLN A 279 7.29 -35.02 -0.91
N GLY A 280 7.88 -35.37 0.24
CA GLY A 280 9.30 -35.67 0.34
C GLY A 280 10.23 -34.47 0.14
N THR A 281 9.72 -33.24 0.16
CA THR A 281 10.54 -32.02 0.04
C THR A 281 11.01 -31.51 1.39
N TYR A 282 10.35 -31.91 2.48
CA TYR A 282 10.68 -31.52 3.85
C TYR A 282 11.04 -32.73 4.72
N SER A 283 12.22 -32.71 5.34
CA SER A 283 12.71 -33.76 6.24
C SER A 283 12.73 -33.34 7.72
N GLY A 284 12.36 -32.10 8.03
CA GLY A 284 12.43 -31.55 9.39
C GLY A 284 11.30 -32.00 10.32
N SER A 285 11.32 -31.45 11.54
CA SER A 285 10.26 -31.57 12.54
C SER A 285 9.00 -30.81 12.14
N LEU A 286 7.84 -31.35 12.54
CA LEU A 286 6.54 -30.67 12.46
C LEU A 286 6.37 -29.74 13.66
N ASP A 287 7.23 -28.72 13.75
CA ASP A 287 7.36 -27.85 14.92
C ASP A 287 6.50 -26.58 14.85
N GLY A 288 5.92 -26.30 13.68
CA GLY A 288 5.08 -25.13 13.44
C GLY A 288 5.84 -23.82 13.26
N TYR A 289 7.16 -23.87 13.08
CA TYR A 289 7.97 -22.69 12.76
C TYR A 289 8.27 -22.59 11.26
N TYR A 290 8.04 -21.42 10.67
CA TYR A 290 8.37 -21.19 9.26
C TYR A 290 9.86 -20.85 9.10
N GLY A 291 10.72 -21.79 9.46
CA GLY A 291 12.17 -21.63 9.35
C GLY A 291 12.67 -21.76 7.90
N LYS A 292 13.98 -21.60 7.72
CA LYS A 292 14.64 -21.75 6.40
C LYS A 292 14.35 -23.10 5.74
N GLY A 293 14.25 -24.18 6.53
CA GLY A 293 13.93 -25.50 6.03
C GLY A 293 12.51 -25.59 5.45
N THR A 294 11.52 -25.05 6.17
CA THR A 294 10.13 -24.97 5.71
C THR A 294 10.04 -24.14 4.42
N ALA A 295 10.68 -22.97 4.39
CA ALA A 295 10.68 -22.08 3.22
C ALA A 295 11.31 -22.75 1.98
N ALA A 296 12.47 -23.40 2.14
CA ALA A 296 13.16 -24.08 1.04
C ALA A 296 12.36 -25.29 0.53
N ALA A 297 11.75 -26.06 1.44
CA ALA A 297 10.90 -27.17 1.08
C ALA A 297 9.64 -26.71 0.35
N PHE A 298 9.00 -25.63 0.83
CA PHE A 298 7.87 -25.01 0.17
C PHE A 298 8.21 -24.59 -1.25
N GLU A 299 9.29 -23.82 -1.45
CA GLU A 299 9.65 -23.39 -2.80
C GLU A 299 9.96 -24.56 -3.73
N LYS A 300 10.64 -25.58 -3.23
CA LYS A 300 10.91 -26.81 -3.99
C LYS A 300 9.61 -27.53 -4.36
N ALA A 301 8.70 -27.71 -3.41
CA ALA A 301 7.40 -28.34 -3.64
C ALA A 301 6.59 -27.53 -4.65
N TYR A 302 6.35 -26.26 -4.34
CA TYR A 302 5.49 -25.35 -5.08
C TYR A 302 5.95 -25.14 -6.52
N SER A 303 7.27 -25.00 -6.74
CA SER A 303 7.83 -24.81 -8.09
C SER A 303 7.82 -26.08 -8.95
N ASN A 304 7.96 -27.27 -8.35
CA ASN A 304 8.08 -28.53 -9.10
C ASN A 304 6.75 -29.28 -9.23
N HIS A 305 5.76 -28.96 -8.40
CA HIS A 305 4.48 -29.63 -8.42
C HIS A 305 3.70 -29.34 -9.71
N ARG A 306 3.36 -30.39 -10.46
CA ARG A 306 2.78 -30.24 -11.81
C ARG A 306 1.41 -29.55 -11.78
N GLN A 307 0.51 -29.92 -10.86
CA GLN A 307 -0.77 -29.20 -10.74
C GLN A 307 -0.59 -27.72 -10.35
N VAL A 308 0.27 -27.38 -9.38
CA VAL A 308 0.57 -25.98 -9.04
C VAL A 308 1.01 -25.20 -10.28
N ARG A 309 1.92 -25.75 -11.10
CA ARG A 309 2.34 -25.12 -12.37
C ARG A 309 1.19 -24.91 -13.34
N LYS A 310 0.28 -25.89 -13.49
CA LYS A 310 -0.95 -25.75 -14.31
C LYS A 310 -1.77 -24.56 -13.82
N TYR A 311 -2.08 -24.49 -12.53
CA TYR A 311 -2.95 -23.44 -11.99
C TYR A 311 -2.29 -22.07 -11.94
N LYS A 312 -0.96 -21.98 -11.78
CA LYS A 312 -0.23 -20.72 -11.94
C LYS A 312 -0.38 -20.13 -13.35
N ILE A 313 -0.37 -21.00 -14.37
CA ILE A 313 -0.62 -20.60 -15.76
C ILE A 313 -2.08 -20.14 -15.91
N LEU A 314 -3.04 -20.94 -15.42
CA LEU A 314 -4.46 -20.57 -15.48
C LEU A 314 -4.74 -19.24 -14.76
N ALA A 315 -4.18 -19.01 -13.57
CA ALA A 315 -4.35 -17.78 -12.81
C ALA A 315 -3.82 -16.54 -13.54
N ARG A 316 -2.83 -16.73 -14.41
CA ARG A 316 -2.24 -15.66 -15.23
C ARG A 316 -3.11 -15.32 -16.45
N PHE A 317 -3.80 -16.30 -17.03
CA PHE A 317 -4.54 -16.13 -18.28
C PHE A 317 -6.06 -16.07 -18.12
N GLY A 318 -6.63 -16.69 -17.07
CA GLY A 318 -8.07 -16.78 -16.82
C GLY A 318 -8.73 -15.46 -16.42
N ARG A 319 -8.04 -14.61 -15.65
CA ARG A 319 -8.60 -13.33 -15.18
C ARG A 319 -8.81 -12.27 -16.26
N ASN A 320 -8.19 -12.42 -17.44
CA ASN A 320 -8.42 -11.51 -18.56
C ASN A 320 -9.72 -11.82 -19.33
N MET A 321 -10.37 -12.96 -19.07
CA MET A 321 -11.64 -13.34 -19.72
C MET A 321 -12.88 -12.95 -18.90
N ASP A 322 -12.78 -12.87 -17.56
CA ASP A 322 -13.89 -12.47 -16.69
C ASP A 322 -14.12 -10.93 -16.68
N ALA A 323 -13.15 -10.15 -17.18
CA ALA A 323 -13.20 -8.68 -17.20
C ALA A 323 -14.04 -8.07 -18.34
N SER A 324 -14.63 -8.88 -19.23
CA SER A 324 -15.47 -8.40 -20.34
C SER A 324 -16.98 -8.45 -20.07
N GLU A 325 -17.42 -8.61 -18.82
CA GLU A 325 -18.84 -8.59 -18.50
C GLU A 325 -19.36 -7.16 -18.31
N ASN A 326 -19.84 -6.58 -19.42
CA ASN A 326 -20.95 -5.60 -19.50
C ASN A 326 -21.08 -4.59 -18.32
N SER A 327 -20.07 -3.78 -18.03
CA SER A 327 -20.33 -2.53 -17.30
C SER A 327 -21.08 -1.57 -18.23
N GLY A 328 -22.26 -1.13 -17.82
CA GLY A 328 -23.03 -0.12 -18.59
C GLY A 328 -22.28 1.22 -18.64
N GLN A 329 -22.65 2.08 -19.60
CA GLN A 329 -22.01 3.41 -19.77
C GLN A 329 -21.98 4.24 -18.48
N LEU A 330 -23.00 4.10 -17.62
CA LEU A 330 -23.05 4.72 -16.31
C LEU A 330 -21.95 4.21 -15.35
N ALA A 331 -21.78 2.89 -15.28
CA ALA A 331 -20.76 2.27 -14.43
C ALA A 331 -19.35 2.66 -14.87
N ASP A 332 -19.09 2.70 -16.18
CA ASP A 332 -17.81 3.16 -16.74
C ASP A 332 -17.53 4.64 -16.41
N ALA A 333 -18.55 5.50 -16.50
CA ALA A 333 -18.43 6.90 -16.13
C ALA A 333 -18.16 7.10 -14.63
N ILE A 334 -18.85 6.34 -13.76
CA ILE A 334 -18.62 6.36 -12.32
C ILE A 334 -17.20 5.87 -11.99
N LYS A 335 -16.75 4.79 -12.62
CA LYS A 335 -15.41 4.22 -12.41
C LYS A 335 -14.29 5.16 -12.86
N SER A 336 -14.47 5.79 -14.02
CA SER A 336 -13.49 6.71 -14.62
C SER A 336 -13.60 8.15 -14.14
N LEU A 337 -14.44 8.44 -13.13
CA LEU A 337 -14.72 9.81 -12.66
C LEU A 337 -13.47 10.63 -12.31
N TRP A 338 -12.40 9.98 -11.85
CA TRP A 338 -11.14 10.64 -11.49
C TRP A 338 -10.02 10.47 -12.52
N THR A 339 -10.10 9.45 -13.36
CA THR A 339 -9.09 9.20 -14.42
C THR A 339 -9.44 9.90 -15.73
N SER A 340 -10.72 10.20 -15.96
CA SER A 340 -11.24 10.89 -17.15
C SER A 340 -12.44 11.77 -16.78
N PRO A 341 -12.25 12.78 -15.91
CA PRO A 341 -13.35 13.55 -15.30
C PRO A 341 -14.24 14.27 -16.32
N GLU A 342 -13.68 14.81 -17.41
CA GLU A 342 -14.47 15.52 -18.43
C GLU A 342 -15.47 14.58 -19.11
N THR A 343 -15.00 13.45 -19.62
CA THR A 343 -15.84 12.43 -20.27
C THR A 343 -16.84 11.84 -19.28
N ALA A 344 -16.38 11.48 -18.07
CA ALA A 344 -17.21 10.90 -17.04
C ALA A 344 -18.35 11.85 -16.61
N THR A 345 -18.02 13.12 -16.32
CA THR A 345 -19.04 14.10 -15.91
C THR A 345 -20.02 14.43 -17.04
N GLN A 346 -19.57 14.41 -18.30
CA GLN A 346 -20.46 14.55 -19.44
C GLN A 346 -21.44 13.39 -19.54
N THR A 347 -20.97 12.15 -19.41
CA THR A 347 -21.84 10.96 -19.40
C THR A 347 -22.83 11.01 -18.23
N LEU A 348 -22.38 11.35 -17.03
CA LEU A 348 -23.25 11.49 -15.85
C LEU A 348 -24.29 12.60 -16.00
N ARG A 349 -24.03 13.64 -16.80
CA ARG A 349 -25.01 14.71 -17.09
C ARG A 349 -26.08 14.27 -18.08
N MET A 350 -25.73 13.38 -19.01
CA MET A 350 -26.65 12.84 -20.00
C MET A 350 -27.52 11.71 -19.43
N ASP A 351 -27.03 11.02 -18.40
CA ASP A 351 -27.78 10.00 -17.67
C ASP A 351 -28.68 10.64 -16.60
N ASN A 352 -29.98 10.36 -16.69
CA ASN A 352 -30.99 10.92 -15.78
C ASN A 352 -31.25 10.07 -14.54
N SER A 353 -30.57 8.93 -14.39
CA SER A 353 -30.76 8.03 -13.26
C SER A 353 -30.43 8.68 -11.91
N PRO A 354 -31.04 8.19 -10.82
CA PRO A 354 -30.68 8.62 -9.47
C PRO A 354 -29.19 8.50 -9.18
N LEU A 355 -28.55 7.39 -9.57
CA LEU A 355 -27.12 7.19 -9.37
C LEU A 355 -26.28 8.24 -10.10
N ALA A 356 -26.60 8.57 -11.36
CA ALA A 356 -25.88 9.60 -12.10
C ALA A 356 -25.95 10.98 -11.40
N LYS A 357 -27.13 11.37 -10.94
CA LYS A 357 -27.34 12.61 -10.16
C LYS A 357 -26.56 12.61 -8.85
N ALA A 358 -26.57 11.49 -8.12
CA ALA A 358 -25.87 11.34 -6.86
C ALA A 358 -24.34 11.42 -7.02
N TYR A 359 -23.77 10.79 -8.06
CA TYR A 359 -22.33 10.88 -8.36
C TYR A 359 -21.91 12.27 -8.86
N ARG A 360 -22.79 12.99 -9.58
CA ARG A 360 -22.58 14.42 -9.88
C ARG A 360 -22.53 15.26 -8.62
N ALA A 361 -23.51 15.10 -7.72
CA ALA A 361 -23.51 15.77 -6.42
C ALA A 361 -22.23 15.47 -5.62
N TYR A 362 -21.81 14.21 -5.56
CA TYR A 362 -20.56 13.80 -4.92
C TYR A 362 -19.34 14.49 -5.55
N TYR A 363 -19.20 14.45 -6.89
CA TYR A 363 -18.06 15.05 -7.58
C TYR A 363 -17.99 16.57 -7.36
N MET A 364 -19.15 17.24 -7.43
CA MET A 364 -19.26 18.68 -7.17
C MET A 364 -18.94 19.03 -5.72
N PHE A 365 -19.42 18.24 -4.77
CA PHE A 365 -19.09 18.43 -3.35
C PHE A 365 -17.59 18.32 -3.11
N GLN A 366 -16.91 17.37 -3.75
CA GLN A 366 -15.45 17.18 -3.59
C GLN A 366 -14.62 18.28 -4.26
N THR A 367 -15.11 18.85 -5.35
CA THR A 367 -14.35 19.82 -6.16
C THR A 367 -14.66 21.28 -5.78
N LEU A 368 -15.90 21.56 -5.39
CA LEU A 368 -16.40 22.92 -5.13
C LEU A 368 -16.86 23.11 -3.67
N GLY A 369 -17.00 22.04 -2.90
CA GLY A 369 -17.50 22.08 -1.52
C GLY A 369 -19.04 22.10 -1.43
N PRO A 370 -19.56 22.32 -0.21
CA PRO A 370 -21.00 22.47 0.04
C PRO A 370 -21.61 23.62 -0.76
N GLN A 371 -22.68 23.35 -1.51
CA GLN A 371 -23.41 24.36 -2.29
C GLN A 371 -24.82 23.89 -2.65
N ASP A 372 -25.70 24.83 -2.99
CA ASP A 372 -27.11 24.54 -3.30
C ASP A 372 -27.28 23.55 -4.46
N GLU A 373 -26.40 23.58 -5.46
CA GLU A 373 -26.48 22.63 -6.58
C GLU A 373 -26.19 21.19 -6.15
N VAL A 374 -25.30 20.97 -5.17
CA VAL A 374 -25.07 19.64 -4.58
C VAL A 374 -26.34 19.17 -3.87
N ASP A 375 -26.95 20.04 -3.07
CA ASP A 375 -28.20 19.74 -2.35
C ASP A 375 -29.31 19.36 -3.34
N ASN A 376 -29.51 20.18 -4.37
CA ASN A 376 -30.55 19.96 -5.36
C ASN A 376 -30.36 18.63 -6.09
N LEU A 377 -29.14 18.31 -6.52
CA LEU A 377 -28.83 17.07 -7.22
C LEU A 377 -29.05 15.83 -6.33
N MET A 378 -28.56 15.85 -5.09
CA MET A 378 -28.67 14.69 -4.22
C MET A 378 -30.10 14.49 -3.69
N ASN A 379 -30.84 15.57 -3.35
CA ASN A 379 -32.25 15.44 -2.97
C ASN A 379 -33.12 14.97 -4.14
N ALA A 380 -32.85 15.43 -5.36
CA ALA A 380 -33.54 14.92 -6.55
C ALA A 380 -33.25 13.43 -6.78
N ALA A 381 -32.00 13.01 -6.61
CA ALA A 381 -31.62 11.60 -6.71
C ALA A 381 -32.35 10.73 -5.69
N ILE A 382 -32.40 11.15 -4.43
CA ILE A 382 -33.12 10.47 -3.35
C ILE A 382 -34.62 10.36 -3.67
N LYS A 383 -35.27 11.48 -3.96
CA LYS A 383 -36.72 11.51 -4.20
C LYS A 383 -37.12 10.62 -5.37
N GLU A 384 -36.28 10.55 -6.40
CA GLU A 384 -36.50 9.68 -7.56
C GLU A 384 -36.23 8.21 -7.24
N ALA A 385 -35.10 7.89 -6.58
CA ALA A 385 -34.73 6.52 -6.23
C ALA A 385 -35.77 5.83 -5.34
N PHE A 386 -36.38 6.59 -4.42
CA PHE A 386 -37.29 6.05 -3.41
C PHE A 386 -38.77 6.19 -3.74
N LYS A 387 -39.12 6.80 -4.89
CA LYS A 387 -40.52 7.07 -5.29
C LYS A 387 -41.42 5.83 -5.26
N ASP A 388 -40.89 4.69 -5.69
CA ASP A 388 -41.64 3.43 -5.83
C ASP A 388 -41.20 2.35 -4.82
N VAL A 389 -40.39 2.72 -3.81
CA VAL A 389 -39.90 1.79 -2.79
C VAL A 389 -40.96 1.55 -1.72
N LYS A 390 -41.25 0.27 -1.44
CA LYS A 390 -42.29 -0.11 -0.47
C LYS A 390 -41.92 0.31 0.97
N PRO A 391 -42.90 0.73 1.80
CA PRO A 391 -42.70 1.14 3.19
C PRO A 391 -41.92 0.16 4.08
N THR A 392 -42.06 -1.14 3.85
CA THR A 392 -41.38 -2.19 4.62
C THR A 392 -39.88 -2.28 4.35
N ASN A 393 -39.40 -1.66 3.27
CA ASN A 393 -38.00 -1.59 2.88
C ASN A 393 -37.48 -0.14 2.95
N MET A 394 -38.18 0.75 3.69
CA MET A 394 -37.80 2.15 3.77
C MET A 394 -36.45 2.32 4.47
N PRO A 395 -35.64 3.27 3.98
CA PRO A 395 -34.34 3.54 4.57
C PRO A 395 -34.50 4.25 5.92
N ARG A 396 -33.43 4.30 6.72
CA ARG A 396 -33.42 4.94 8.05
C ARG A 396 -33.48 6.49 8.01
N PHE A 397 -33.91 7.07 6.90
CA PHE A 397 -34.01 8.52 6.69
C PHE A 397 -35.27 8.86 5.88
N ASP A 398 -35.70 10.12 5.93
CA ASP A 398 -36.92 10.60 5.28
C ASP A 398 -36.62 11.13 3.87
N TYR A 399 -36.85 10.29 2.86
CA TYR A 399 -36.59 10.63 1.46
C TYR A 399 -37.50 11.73 0.90
N THR A 400 -38.51 12.19 1.65
CA THR A 400 -39.41 13.27 1.22
C THR A 400 -38.87 14.66 1.58
N LEU A 401 -37.91 14.76 2.50
CA LEU A 401 -37.32 16.01 2.95
C LEU A 401 -36.21 16.49 2.01
N ASP A 402 -35.93 17.80 2.08
CA ASP A 402 -34.76 18.41 1.45
C ASP A 402 -33.63 18.56 2.47
N TYR A 403 -32.51 17.91 2.20
CA TYR A 403 -31.32 17.91 3.02
C TYR A 403 -30.29 18.93 2.53
N LYS A 404 -29.57 19.52 3.48
CA LYS A 404 -28.37 20.33 3.22
C LYS A 404 -27.13 19.50 3.49
N TYR A 405 -26.23 19.42 2.52
CA TYR A 405 -25.01 18.62 2.61
C TYR A 405 -23.83 19.49 2.98
N THR A 406 -23.53 19.57 4.27
CA THR A 406 -22.38 20.32 4.81
C THR A 406 -21.18 19.43 5.12
N ASN A 407 -21.38 18.11 5.15
CA ASN A 407 -20.35 17.12 5.45
C ASN A 407 -20.45 15.92 4.50
N LEU A 408 -19.31 15.29 4.25
CA LEU A 408 -19.20 14.17 3.33
C LEU A 408 -19.88 12.89 3.84
N SER A 409 -19.93 12.68 5.16
CA SER A 409 -20.49 11.45 5.75
C SER A 409 -21.97 11.30 5.43
N GLN A 410 -22.74 12.37 5.57
CA GLN A 410 -24.16 12.39 5.20
C GLN A 410 -24.35 12.16 3.70
N LEU A 411 -23.51 12.78 2.86
CA LEU A 411 -23.57 12.61 1.41
C LEU A 411 -23.30 11.16 0.99
N LEU A 412 -22.25 10.53 1.54
CA LEU A 412 -21.92 9.13 1.25
C LEU A 412 -22.97 8.17 1.80
N SER A 413 -23.56 8.47 2.95
CA SER A 413 -24.68 7.67 3.50
C SER A 413 -25.89 7.69 2.56
N HIS A 414 -26.26 8.86 2.04
CA HIS A 414 -27.36 8.96 1.07
C HIS A 414 -27.01 8.32 -0.28
N LEU A 415 -25.75 8.44 -0.73
CA LEU A 415 -25.27 7.73 -1.92
C LEU A 415 -25.37 6.20 -1.76
N ARG A 416 -25.01 5.66 -0.59
CA ARG A 416 -25.21 4.24 -0.28
C ARG A 416 -26.69 3.85 -0.38
N TYR A 417 -27.58 4.62 0.21
CA TYR A 417 -29.01 4.28 0.17
C TYR A 417 -29.56 4.27 -1.25
N ILE A 418 -29.10 5.19 -2.11
CA ILE A 418 -29.45 5.17 -3.53
C ILE A 418 -28.95 3.88 -4.19
N HIS A 419 -27.71 3.45 -3.92
CA HIS A 419 -27.18 2.16 -4.39
C HIS A 419 -28.04 0.97 -3.96
N GLU A 420 -28.57 0.94 -2.74
CA GLU A 420 -29.39 -0.16 -2.23
C GLU A 420 -30.71 -0.40 -3.00
N VAL A 421 -31.22 0.64 -3.64
CA VAL A 421 -32.52 0.63 -4.35
C VAL A 421 -32.40 0.85 -5.86
N SER A 422 -31.19 1.11 -6.36
CA SER A 422 -30.91 1.32 -7.78
C SER A 422 -30.50 0.02 -8.50
N ASP A 423 -30.22 0.10 -9.80
CA ASP A 423 -29.81 -1.04 -10.62
C ASP A 423 -28.60 -1.78 -10.01
N PRO A 424 -28.71 -3.08 -9.70
CA PRO A 424 -27.63 -3.86 -9.10
C PRO A 424 -26.37 -3.94 -9.98
N LYS A 425 -26.46 -3.65 -11.29
CA LYS A 425 -25.32 -3.73 -12.22
C LYS A 425 -24.29 -2.62 -12.07
N THR A 426 -24.57 -1.59 -11.28
CA THR A 426 -23.64 -0.47 -11.06
C THR A 426 -22.98 -0.60 -9.70
N ALA A 427 -21.82 -1.25 -9.66
CA ALA A 427 -21.08 -1.43 -8.42
C ALA A 427 -20.48 -0.12 -7.90
N VAL A 428 -20.35 0.00 -6.57
CA VAL A 428 -19.63 1.09 -5.91
C VAL A 428 -18.16 1.01 -6.29
N PRO A 429 -17.57 2.07 -6.86
CA PRO A 429 -16.22 2.01 -7.38
C PRO A 429 -15.19 2.08 -6.26
N CYS A 430 -14.09 1.39 -6.47
CA CYS A 430 -13.10 1.22 -5.41
C CYS A 430 -12.37 2.50 -5.03
N TRP A 431 -12.21 3.44 -5.97
CA TRP A 431 -11.62 4.75 -5.68
C TRP A 431 -12.34 5.49 -4.55
N MET A 432 -13.61 5.17 -4.28
CA MET A 432 -14.38 5.78 -3.18
C MET A 432 -13.75 5.49 -1.82
N PHE A 433 -13.33 4.24 -1.62
CA PHE A 433 -12.67 3.78 -0.40
C PHE A 433 -11.20 4.21 -0.36
N GLN A 434 -10.57 4.53 -1.50
CA GLN A 434 -9.23 5.14 -1.51
C GLN A 434 -9.27 6.58 -1.05
N LYS A 435 -10.20 7.38 -1.61
CA LYS A 435 -10.29 8.80 -1.32
C LYS A 435 -10.86 9.07 0.07
N HIS A 436 -11.75 8.20 0.55
CA HIS A 436 -12.50 8.43 1.79
C HIS A 436 -12.52 7.19 2.67
N ALA A 437 -11.37 6.58 2.93
CA ALA A 437 -11.25 5.31 3.66
C ALA A 437 -12.21 5.22 4.86
N TYR A 438 -12.06 6.05 5.89
CA TYR A 438 -12.91 6.00 7.08
C TYR A 438 -14.40 6.26 6.77
N THR A 439 -14.70 7.40 6.16
CA THR A 439 -16.09 7.86 5.94
C THR A 439 -16.86 6.97 4.96
N ALA A 440 -16.22 6.40 3.94
CA ALA A 440 -16.84 5.46 3.01
C ALA A 440 -17.04 4.08 3.66
N ILE A 441 -16.07 3.58 4.43
CA ILE A 441 -16.24 2.33 5.19
C ILE A 441 -17.42 2.43 6.15
N GLU A 442 -17.52 3.53 6.89
CA GLU A 442 -18.62 3.80 7.82
C GLU A 442 -19.96 3.89 7.08
N ALA A 443 -20.03 4.67 6.00
CA ALA A 443 -21.26 4.86 5.25
C ALA A 443 -21.75 3.56 4.61
N PHE A 444 -20.88 2.85 3.89
CA PHE A 444 -21.25 1.68 3.07
C PHE A 444 -21.42 0.39 3.88
N ASN A 445 -20.89 0.33 5.11
CA ASN A 445 -20.90 -0.84 6.00
C ASN A 445 -20.63 -2.15 5.24
N LEU A 446 -19.36 -2.48 5.06
CA LEU A 446 -18.87 -3.63 4.26
C LEU A 446 -19.31 -5.02 4.81
N SER A 447 -20.15 -5.07 5.83
CA SER A 447 -20.70 -6.30 6.39
C SER A 447 -21.78 -6.85 5.45
N GLY A 448 -21.54 -8.03 4.88
CA GLY A 448 -22.40 -8.60 3.83
C GLY A 448 -23.87 -8.72 4.22
N GLY A 449 -24.77 -8.45 3.26
CA GLY A 449 -26.23 -8.54 3.45
C GLY A 449 -27.05 -7.44 2.76
N SER A 450 -26.42 -6.37 2.29
CA SER A 450 -27.07 -5.34 1.47
C SER A 450 -27.14 -5.77 0.00
N ASN A 451 -28.09 -5.22 -0.77
CA ASN A 451 -28.17 -5.39 -2.23
C ASN A 451 -27.10 -4.56 -2.97
N ILE A 452 -26.05 -4.11 -2.27
CA ILE A 452 -25.01 -3.24 -2.81
C ILE A 452 -23.89 -4.11 -3.35
N GLU A 453 -23.58 -3.93 -4.64
CA GLU A 453 -22.37 -4.46 -5.23
C GLU A 453 -21.24 -3.46 -5.04
N ILE A 454 -20.09 -3.92 -4.57
CA ILE A 454 -18.87 -3.13 -4.48
C ILE A 454 -17.90 -3.75 -5.48
N GLU A 455 -17.25 -2.91 -6.28
CA GLU A 455 -16.21 -3.38 -7.21
C GLU A 455 -15.17 -4.22 -6.45
N ASN A 456 -14.45 -5.09 -7.15
CA ASN A 456 -13.32 -5.79 -6.55
C ASN A 456 -12.22 -4.78 -6.25
N CYS A 457 -12.13 -4.34 -4.99
CA CYS A 457 -11.24 -3.28 -4.53
C CYS A 457 -9.83 -3.78 -4.28
N GLY A 458 -9.33 -4.56 -5.23
CA GLY A 458 -8.10 -5.30 -5.07
C GLY A 458 -8.18 -6.26 -3.90
N GLY A 459 -7.03 -6.49 -3.29
CA GLY A 459 -6.86 -7.45 -2.21
C GLY A 459 -5.68 -8.36 -2.48
N PHE A 460 -5.74 -9.55 -1.90
CA PHE A 460 -4.65 -10.52 -1.93
C PHE A 460 -4.39 -11.13 -3.32
N TRP A 461 -5.17 -10.75 -4.34
CA TRP A 461 -5.12 -11.23 -5.72
C TRP A 461 -3.80 -10.97 -6.47
N THR A 462 -2.96 -10.08 -5.94
CA THR A 462 -1.60 -9.84 -6.45
C THR A 462 -0.58 -10.86 -5.94
N TRP A 463 -0.93 -11.64 -4.91
CA TRP A 463 -0.10 -12.72 -4.42
C TRP A 463 -0.34 -13.96 -5.26
N GLU A 464 0.75 -14.56 -5.74
CA GLU A 464 0.70 -15.72 -6.64
C GLU A 464 -0.04 -16.89 -5.99
N GLU A 465 0.17 -17.11 -4.69
CA GLU A 465 -0.45 -18.21 -3.95
C GLU A 465 -1.96 -18.07 -3.82
N VAL A 466 -2.44 -16.85 -3.64
CA VAL A 466 -3.88 -16.55 -3.57
C VAL A 466 -4.52 -16.77 -4.92
N ALA A 467 -3.92 -16.23 -5.98
CA ALA A 467 -4.44 -16.41 -7.34
C ALA A 467 -4.44 -17.90 -7.74
N THR A 468 -3.37 -18.63 -7.41
CA THR A 468 -3.27 -20.07 -7.68
C THR A 468 -4.27 -20.87 -6.85
N LEU A 469 -4.42 -20.56 -5.56
CA LEU A 469 -5.41 -21.18 -4.67
C LEU A 469 -6.83 -21.02 -5.22
N TYR A 470 -7.17 -19.82 -5.67
CA TYR A 470 -8.48 -19.52 -6.21
C TYR A 470 -8.77 -20.32 -7.48
N GLU A 471 -7.83 -20.41 -8.42
CA GLU A 471 -8.02 -21.22 -9.63
C GLU A 471 -8.13 -22.72 -9.34
N ILE A 472 -7.39 -23.23 -8.36
CA ILE A 472 -7.55 -24.62 -7.92
C ILE A 472 -8.96 -24.83 -7.37
N ALA A 473 -9.44 -23.92 -6.51
CA ALA A 473 -10.77 -24.00 -5.94
C ALA A 473 -11.85 -23.95 -7.03
N LYS A 474 -11.72 -23.01 -7.99
CA LYS A 474 -12.62 -22.85 -9.14
C LYS A 474 -12.68 -24.10 -10.02
N ASP A 475 -11.55 -24.76 -10.28
CA ASP A 475 -11.51 -26.00 -11.08
C ASP A 475 -12.13 -27.21 -10.35
N LEU A 476 -12.15 -27.19 -9.01
CA LEU A 476 -12.79 -28.23 -8.19
C LEU A 476 -14.31 -28.05 -8.05
N ASP A 477 -14.82 -26.89 -8.43
CA ASP A 477 -16.23 -26.56 -8.46
C ASP A 477 -16.91 -27.27 -9.64
N THR A 478 -17.88 -28.14 -9.34
CA THR A 478 -18.57 -28.94 -10.36
C THR A 478 -19.90 -28.34 -10.79
N ARG A 479 -20.26 -27.14 -10.32
CA ARG A 479 -21.51 -26.50 -10.70
C ARG A 479 -21.45 -26.06 -12.17
N ALA A 480 -22.54 -26.28 -12.90
CA ALA A 480 -22.65 -25.90 -14.31
C ALA A 480 -22.67 -24.38 -14.54
N SER A 481 -23.15 -23.63 -13.54
CA SER A 481 -23.17 -22.18 -13.53
C SER A 481 -22.90 -21.68 -12.10
N PHE A 482 -22.31 -20.50 -11.99
CA PHE A 482 -22.08 -19.86 -10.70
C PHE A 482 -23.28 -18.99 -10.30
N ASP A 483 -23.55 -19.00 -9.00
CA ASP A 483 -24.50 -18.12 -8.33
C ASP A 483 -23.79 -16.81 -8.05
N SER A 484 -24.07 -15.80 -8.88
CA SER A 484 -23.49 -14.47 -8.76
C SER A 484 -23.80 -13.82 -7.42
N LYS A 485 -24.94 -14.11 -6.79
CA LYS A 485 -25.31 -13.54 -5.50
C LYS A 485 -24.41 -14.06 -4.39
N GLU A 486 -24.13 -15.36 -4.37
CA GLU A 486 -23.22 -15.93 -3.37
C GLU A 486 -21.76 -15.55 -3.63
N LEU A 487 -21.33 -15.46 -4.90
CA LEU A 487 -20.02 -14.93 -5.26
C LEU A 487 -19.85 -13.46 -4.81
N ASN A 488 -20.86 -12.63 -5.01
CA ASN A 488 -20.85 -11.23 -4.58
C ASN A 488 -20.77 -11.11 -3.05
N LYS A 489 -21.43 -12.00 -2.30
CA LYS A 489 -21.27 -12.07 -0.84
C LYS A 489 -19.84 -12.43 -0.44
N SER A 490 -19.21 -13.39 -1.10
CA SER A 490 -17.80 -13.73 -0.88
C SER A 490 -16.88 -12.56 -1.19
N GLN A 491 -17.09 -11.87 -2.32
CA GLN A 491 -16.31 -10.70 -2.70
C GLN A 491 -16.49 -9.54 -1.70
N ALA A 492 -17.71 -9.32 -1.20
CA ALA A 492 -17.96 -8.31 -0.16
C ALA A 492 -17.18 -8.60 1.13
N ARG A 493 -17.11 -9.87 1.56
CA ARG A 493 -16.28 -10.29 2.71
C ARG A 493 -14.79 -10.04 2.46
N LEU A 494 -14.29 -10.33 1.26
CA LEU A 494 -12.90 -10.02 0.89
C LEU A 494 -12.62 -8.53 0.92
N ASN A 495 -13.51 -7.71 0.36
CA ASN A 495 -13.41 -6.26 0.41
C ASN A 495 -13.39 -5.78 1.87
N LYS A 496 -14.22 -6.34 2.75
CA LYS A 496 -14.19 -6.03 4.19
C LYS A 496 -12.84 -6.38 4.81
N MET A 497 -12.35 -7.60 4.62
CA MET A 497 -11.06 -8.04 5.18
C MET A 497 -9.88 -7.19 4.69
N PHE A 498 -9.96 -6.66 3.47
CA PHE A 498 -8.92 -5.83 2.90
C PHE A 498 -9.02 -4.34 3.31
N LEU A 499 -10.23 -3.77 3.28
CA LEU A 499 -10.46 -2.34 3.50
C LEU A 499 -10.72 -1.99 4.97
N ALA A 500 -11.42 -2.82 5.71
CA ALA A 500 -11.82 -2.55 7.09
C ALA A 500 -11.87 -3.84 7.90
N PRO A 501 -10.71 -4.50 8.11
CA PRO A 501 -10.70 -5.75 8.85
C PRO A 501 -11.18 -5.55 10.29
N ASP A 502 -12.10 -6.41 10.73
CA ASP A 502 -12.46 -6.55 12.15
C ASP A 502 -12.03 -7.93 12.63
N PRO A 503 -11.61 -8.08 13.89
CA PRO A 503 -11.40 -9.40 14.48
C PRO A 503 -12.64 -10.26 14.38
N VAL A 504 -12.46 -11.53 14.01
CA VAL A 504 -13.55 -12.50 13.89
C VAL A 504 -14.08 -12.84 15.29
N SER A 505 -15.40 -12.88 15.44
CA SER A 505 -16.03 -13.23 16.71
C SER A 505 -15.68 -14.67 17.13
N ALA A 506 -15.77 -14.98 18.42
CA ALA A 506 -15.47 -16.34 18.91
C ALA A 506 -16.42 -17.40 18.32
N GLU A 507 -17.69 -17.03 18.08
CA GLU A 507 -18.69 -17.90 17.47
C GLU A 507 -18.38 -18.16 15.99
N ASP A 508 -18.10 -17.10 15.23
CA ASP A 508 -17.72 -17.21 13.81
C ASP A 508 -16.42 -17.99 13.64
N LEU A 509 -15.43 -17.75 14.51
CA LEU A 509 -14.17 -18.47 14.50
C LEU A 509 -14.38 -19.97 14.75
N LYS A 510 -15.31 -20.34 15.65
CA LYS A 510 -15.67 -21.75 15.87
C LYS A 510 -16.27 -22.36 14.61
N ALA A 511 -17.20 -21.65 13.95
CA ALA A 511 -17.81 -22.11 12.70
C ALA A 511 -16.77 -22.27 11.58
N LEU A 512 -15.83 -21.33 11.45
CA LEU A 512 -14.74 -21.39 10.47
C LEU A 512 -13.79 -22.57 10.70
N ASN A 513 -13.43 -22.86 11.95
CA ASN A 513 -12.59 -24.03 12.24
C ASN A 513 -13.33 -25.33 11.90
N GLN A 514 -14.62 -25.43 12.25
CA GLN A 514 -15.45 -26.59 11.88
C GLN A 514 -15.58 -26.76 10.36
N TRP A 515 -15.75 -25.66 9.63
CA TRP A 515 -15.74 -25.67 8.17
C TRP A 515 -14.42 -26.19 7.62
N GLN A 516 -13.29 -25.69 8.12
CA GLN A 516 -11.96 -26.10 7.67
C GLN A 516 -11.70 -27.59 7.93
N GLU A 517 -12.10 -28.09 9.09
CA GLU A 517 -11.98 -29.52 9.44
C GLU A 517 -12.79 -30.38 8.46
N LYS A 518 -14.06 -30.05 8.23
CA LYS A 518 -14.92 -30.76 7.27
C LYS A 518 -14.35 -30.71 5.87
N LEU A 519 -13.86 -29.55 5.44
CA LEU A 519 -13.25 -29.34 4.13
C LEU A 519 -12.13 -30.35 3.87
N TRP A 520 -11.19 -30.50 4.82
CA TRP A 520 -10.07 -31.42 4.63
C TRP A 520 -10.48 -32.89 4.69
N VAL A 521 -11.45 -33.25 5.54
CA VAL A 521 -12.03 -34.60 5.54
C VAL A 521 -12.67 -34.92 4.18
N GLY A 522 -13.45 -34.00 3.62
CA GLY A 522 -14.09 -34.17 2.32
C GLY A 522 -13.08 -34.26 1.17
N ILE A 523 -12.07 -33.40 1.17
CA ILE A 523 -10.98 -33.43 0.18
C ILE A 523 -10.22 -34.75 0.26
N ASP A 524 -9.89 -35.25 1.45
CA ASP A 524 -9.16 -36.52 1.61
C ASP A 524 -9.97 -37.71 1.12
N GLY A 525 -11.25 -37.79 1.49
CA GLY A 525 -12.13 -38.85 1.01
C GLY A 525 -12.35 -38.83 -0.52
N TRP A 526 -12.27 -37.65 -1.13
CA TRP A 526 -12.32 -37.50 -2.58
C TRP A 526 -10.99 -37.86 -3.26
N ALA A 527 -9.87 -37.36 -2.72
CA ALA A 527 -8.53 -37.53 -3.25
C ALA A 527 -8.04 -38.97 -3.20
N PHE A 528 -8.42 -39.74 -2.17
CA PHE A 528 -8.01 -41.14 -1.99
C PHE A 528 -8.45 -42.06 -3.14
N ARG A 529 -9.41 -41.63 -3.96
CA ARG A 529 -10.01 -42.46 -5.02
C ARG A 529 -9.12 -42.63 -6.24
N ASP A 530 -8.22 -41.68 -6.50
CA ASP A 530 -7.41 -41.66 -7.72
C ASP A 530 -6.13 -40.80 -7.56
N PRO A 531 -4.95 -41.27 -8.00
CA PRO A 531 -3.68 -40.56 -7.85
C PRO A 531 -3.63 -39.15 -8.47
N LEU A 532 -4.39 -38.89 -9.54
CA LEU A 532 -4.49 -37.55 -10.13
C LEU A 532 -5.26 -36.60 -9.22
N LEU A 533 -6.31 -37.09 -8.55
CA LEU A 533 -7.08 -36.30 -7.59
C LEU A 533 -6.24 -36.00 -6.34
N GLU A 534 -5.42 -36.96 -5.92
CA GLU A 534 -4.41 -36.77 -4.88
C GLU A 534 -3.42 -35.65 -5.25
N GLU A 535 -2.92 -35.64 -6.50
CA GLU A 535 -2.06 -34.56 -6.99
C GLU A 535 -2.75 -33.19 -6.91
N ILE A 536 -4.04 -33.09 -7.28
CA ILE A 536 -4.79 -31.82 -7.20
C ILE A 536 -5.01 -31.39 -5.75
N ALA A 537 -5.39 -32.32 -4.87
CA ALA A 537 -5.58 -32.06 -3.45
C ALA A 537 -4.28 -31.58 -2.77
N GLU A 538 -3.13 -32.09 -3.21
CA GLU A 538 -1.82 -31.65 -2.73
C GLU A 538 -1.48 -30.23 -3.17
N ALA A 539 -1.74 -29.87 -4.44
CA ALA A 539 -1.59 -28.49 -4.90
C ALA A 539 -2.51 -27.52 -4.13
N LEU A 540 -3.74 -27.94 -3.85
CA LEU A 540 -4.68 -27.18 -3.03
C LEU A 540 -4.11 -26.96 -1.62
N ARG A 541 -3.61 -28.01 -0.96
CA ARG A 541 -3.00 -27.91 0.38
C ARG A 541 -1.83 -26.95 0.43
N LEU A 542 -0.89 -27.07 -0.51
CA LEU A 542 0.28 -26.20 -0.58
C LEU A 542 -0.15 -24.73 -0.69
N SER A 543 -1.05 -24.45 -1.64
CA SER A 543 -1.52 -23.07 -1.90
C SER A 543 -2.34 -22.53 -0.73
N PHE A 544 -3.20 -23.36 -0.14
CA PHE A 544 -4.08 -22.99 0.98
C PHE A 544 -3.26 -22.63 2.22
N PHE A 545 -2.39 -23.53 2.70
CA PHE A 545 -1.68 -23.30 3.95
C PHE A 545 -0.56 -22.28 3.81
N GLN A 546 0.08 -22.17 2.64
CA GLN A 546 0.98 -21.05 2.39
C GLN A 546 0.24 -19.70 2.43
N THR A 547 -0.92 -19.62 1.78
CA THR A 547 -1.75 -18.41 1.80
C THR A 547 -2.20 -18.10 3.23
N TYR A 548 -2.54 -19.12 4.03
CA TYR A 548 -2.88 -18.94 5.45
C TYR A 548 -1.73 -18.27 6.21
N VAL A 549 -0.50 -18.80 6.09
CA VAL A 549 0.67 -18.23 6.77
C VAL A 549 0.90 -16.78 6.36
N LEU A 550 0.78 -16.47 5.05
CA LEU A 550 0.93 -15.10 4.54
C LEU A 550 -0.14 -14.17 5.11
N LEU A 551 -1.41 -14.58 5.11
CA LEU A 551 -2.50 -13.76 5.64
C LEU A 551 -2.36 -13.50 7.15
N GLU A 552 -1.92 -14.50 7.93
CA GLU A 552 -1.64 -14.31 9.36
C GLU A 552 -0.57 -13.23 9.56
N ASP A 553 0.52 -13.25 8.78
CA ASP A 553 1.56 -12.21 8.87
C ASP A 553 1.08 -10.85 8.39
N TYR A 554 0.24 -10.80 7.35
CA TYR A 554 -0.34 -9.55 6.88
C TYR A 554 -1.19 -8.88 7.95
N PHE A 555 -2.11 -9.61 8.59
CA PHE A 555 -2.90 -9.02 9.67
C PHE A 555 -2.05 -8.66 10.89
N MET A 556 -0.98 -9.40 11.17
CA MET A 556 -0.02 -8.96 12.20
C MET A 556 0.78 -7.72 11.80
N ASP A 557 1.07 -7.52 10.50
CA ASP A 557 1.69 -6.29 9.99
C ASP A 557 0.73 -5.09 10.09
N GLU A 558 -0.58 -5.32 9.94
CA GLU A 558 -1.65 -4.34 10.15
C GLU A 558 -1.95 -4.07 11.65
N GLY A 559 -1.24 -4.73 12.58
CA GLY A 559 -1.29 -4.45 14.01
C GLY A 559 -2.22 -5.33 14.84
N TYR A 560 -2.84 -6.36 14.24
CA TYR A 560 -3.68 -7.31 14.97
C TYR A 560 -2.86 -8.31 15.77
N LYS A 561 -3.40 -8.78 16.89
CA LYS A 561 -2.75 -9.82 17.69
C LYS A 561 -2.76 -11.14 16.93
N LYS A 562 -1.82 -12.02 17.27
CA LYS A 562 -1.67 -13.34 16.65
C LYS A 562 -2.98 -14.15 16.56
N ASP A 563 -3.74 -14.24 17.65
CA ASP A 563 -4.98 -15.04 17.66
C ASP A 563 -6.09 -14.40 16.82
N GLU A 564 -6.15 -13.06 16.77
CA GLU A 564 -7.07 -12.30 15.92
C GLU A 564 -6.69 -12.48 14.45
N ALA A 565 -5.41 -12.29 14.11
CA ALA A 565 -4.84 -12.46 12.78
C ALA A 565 -5.09 -13.87 12.22
N LYS A 566 -4.99 -14.90 13.08
CA LYS A 566 -5.34 -16.29 12.71
C LYS A 566 -6.80 -16.40 12.26
N GLY A 567 -7.73 -15.87 13.04
CA GLY A 567 -9.16 -15.91 12.70
C GLY A 567 -9.46 -15.15 11.41
N MET A 568 -8.88 -13.96 11.25
CA MET A 568 -9.06 -13.11 10.07
C MET A 568 -8.47 -13.73 8.80
N ALA A 569 -7.31 -14.38 8.92
CA ALA A 569 -6.71 -15.13 7.82
C ALA A 569 -7.60 -16.30 7.39
N LEU A 570 -8.22 -17.00 8.35
CA LEU A 570 -9.16 -18.08 8.04
C LEU A 570 -10.46 -17.58 7.39
N GLU A 571 -11.03 -16.47 7.87
CA GLU A 571 -12.20 -15.84 7.24
C GLU A 571 -11.87 -15.39 5.81
N THR A 572 -10.68 -14.86 5.58
CA THR A 572 -10.22 -14.49 4.22
C THR A 572 -10.11 -15.70 3.32
N LEU A 573 -9.52 -16.81 3.79
CA LEU A 573 -9.46 -18.07 3.04
C LEU A 573 -10.84 -18.65 2.76
N HIS A 574 -11.75 -18.57 3.74
CA HIS A 574 -13.14 -18.98 3.57
C HIS A 574 -13.81 -18.15 2.48
N ALA A 575 -13.69 -16.83 2.53
CA ALA A 575 -14.23 -15.94 1.50
C ALA A 575 -13.63 -16.21 0.10
N LEU A 576 -12.35 -16.58 0.01
CA LEU A 576 -11.71 -16.96 -1.26
C LEU A 576 -12.21 -18.29 -1.83
N THR A 577 -12.49 -19.28 -0.97
CA THR A 577 -12.55 -20.70 -1.42
C THR A 577 -13.85 -21.42 -1.10
N ALA A 578 -14.58 -21.03 -0.05
CA ALA A 578 -15.69 -21.82 0.50
C ALA A 578 -16.81 -22.04 -0.51
N TYR A 579 -17.14 -21.03 -1.31
CA TYR A 579 -18.15 -21.15 -2.36
C TYR A 579 -17.81 -22.30 -3.31
N HIS A 580 -16.60 -22.25 -3.89
CA HIS A 580 -16.13 -23.24 -4.86
C HIS A 580 -15.91 -24.63 -4.26
N LEU A 581 -15.51 -24.70 -2.99
CA LEU A 581 -15.22 -25.95 -2.29
C LEU A 581 -16.41 -26.51 -1.50
N ALA A 582 -17.61 -25.92 -1.61
CA ALA A 582 -18.79 -26.28 -0.80
C ALA A 582 -19.15 -27.78 -0.85
N ARG A 583 -18.89 -28.45 -1.98
CA ARG A 583 -19.13 -29.90 -2.14
C ARG A 583 -18.31 -30.78 -1.19
N PHE A 584 -17.26 -30.26 -0.56
CA PHE A 584 -16.40 -30.98 0.37
C PHE A 584 -16.72 -30.69 1.84
N THR A 585 -17.67 -29.81 2.12
CA THR A 585 -17.98 -29.35 3.49
C THR A 585 -19.39 -29.70 3.96
N ASN A 586 -20.20 -30.25 3.06
CA ASN A 586 -21.59 -30.64 3.30
C ASN A 586 -21.71 -31.98 4.01
#